data_AF-A0A4W5LHS2-F1
#
_entry.id   AF-A0A4W5LHS2-F1
#
_cell.length_a   1.000
_cell.length_b   1.000
_cell.length_c   1.000
_cell.angle_alpha   90.00
_cell.angle_beta   90.00
_cell.angle_gamma   90.00
#
_symmetry.space_group_name_H-M   'P 1'
#
loop_
_entity.id
_entity.type
_entity.pdbx_description
1 polymer ?
#
loop_
_entity_poly.entity_id
_entity_poly.type
_entity_poly.pdbx_seq_one_letter_code
_entity_poly.pdbx_strand_id
1 'polypeptide(L)'
;MCRVCVCCVWNAALPNPNPHLLYLFNPLQMTKKVLRLHWEIYYESEADCFTVEGEDLKHDFERLQLAMEMVGFLPATRKQIFSLLSAILHLGNIRYKKKTYRDDSIDICNPEVLPTVSELLEVKEEMLFEALTTRKTMTVGERLIVPYKLAEAGTVRDSMAKSLYSALFDWIVFRINHALLNNRDLEESAKIFSIGVLDIFGFEDYENNSFEQFCINFANERLQHYFNQHIFKLEQEEYRAEGISWHNIDYIDNTGCINLISKKPTALLHLLDEESNFPQASNQTLLDKFKRQHEGNGYIEFPAVMEPAFIIRHYAGKVKYGVKDFREKNTDHMRPDIVALLKSSKNAFICGLMGIDPPATFRWAVLRAFFRAMVAFREAGKRHIHRKSGHDAAAPCAVLCSVDSFSFLHHPVHQRSLEILQRCKEEKYSKTAFPTIPLSPHFHATVRGNRRGEVDQQHQTR
;
A
#
# COMPACT_ATOMS: atom_id res chain seq x y z
N MET A 1 5.03 -2.96 10.70
CA MET A 1 3.57 -2.77 10.71
C MET A 1 3.02 -2.59 9.31
N CYS A 2 2.96 -1.42 8.66
CA CYS A 2 2.26 -1.27 7.36
C CYS A 2 2.65 -2.31 6.28
N ARG A 3 3.96 -2.56 6.05
CA ARG A 3 4.43 -3.62 5.12
C ARG A 3 4.04 -5.05 5.52
N VAL A 4 3.83 -5.31 6.81
CA VAL A 4 3.36 -6.63 7.28
C VAL A 4 1.93 -6.84 6.82
N CYS A 5 1.04 -5.85 6.97
CA CYS A 5 -0.33 -5.96 6.46
C CYS A 5 -0.38 -6.22 4.95
N VAL A 6 0.52 -5.59 4.17
CA VAL A 6 0.65 -5.87 2.73
C VAL A 6 1.07 -7.32 2.48
N CYS A 7 1.99 -7.88 3.28
CA CYS A 7 2.41 -9.28 3.18
C CYS A 7 1.30 -10.26 3.61
N CYS A 8 0.51 -9.92 4.64
CA CYS A 8 -0.67 -10.69 5.06
C CYS A 8 -1.71 -10.75 3.94
N VAL A 9 -2.11 -9.58 3.40
CA VAL A 9 -3.07 -9.46 2.30
C VAL A 9 -2.56 -10.20 1.05
N TRP A 10 -1.27 -10.11 0.75
CA TRP A 10 -0.66 -10.86 -0.36
C TRP A 10 -0.78 -12.37 -0.18
N ASN A 11 -0.38 -12.91 0.98
CA ASN A 11 -0.40 -14.34 1.22
C ASN A 11 -1.84 -14.89 1.30
N ALA A 12 -2.80 -14.10 1.81
CA ALA A 12 -4.22 -14.45 1.86
C ALA A 12 -4.90 -14.40 0.47
N ALA A 13 -4.50 -13.47 -0.40
CA ALA A 13 -5.10 -13.30 -1.74
C ALA A 13 -4.59 -14.30 -2.79
N LEU A 14 -3.45 -14.98 -2.55
CA LEU A 14 -2.79 -15.84 -3.55
C LEU A 14 -2.28 -17.22 -3.03
N PRO A 15 -3.10 -18.06 -2.37
CA PRO A 15 -2.81 -19.50 -2.28
C PRO A 15 -2.73 -20.16 -3.66
N ASN A 16 -3.60 -19.73 -4.58
CA ASN A 16 -3.53 -19.96 -6.02
C ASN A 16 -4.07 -18.70 -6.75
N PRO A 17 -3.51 -18.29 -7.89
CA PRO A 17 -4.00 -17.11 -8.64
C PRO A 17 -5.32 -17.44 -9.35
N ASN A 18 -6.44 -17.00 -8.75
CA ASN A 18 -7.79 -17.23 -9.28
C ASN A 18 -7.96 -16.69 -10.73
N PRO A 19 -8.27 -17.55 -11.73
CA PRO A 19 -8.47 -17.13 -13.13
C PRO A 19 -9.58 -16.07 -13.30
N HIS A 20 -10.62 -16.09 -12.47
CA HIS A 20 -11.74 -15.14 -12.52
C HIS A 20 -11.28 -13.69 -12.25
N LEU A 21 -10.23 -13.49 -11.45
CA LEU A 21 -9.62 -12.16 -11.28
C LEU A 21 -8.88 -11.68 -12.55
N LEU A 22 -8.23 -12.57 -13.30
CA LEU A 22 -7.64 -12.19 -14.59
C LEU A 22 -8.71 -11.77 -15.61
N TYR A 23 -9.86 -12.44 -15.63
CA TYR A 23 -10.98 -12.06 -16.51
C TYR A 23 -11.58 -10.70 -16.15
N LEU A 24 -11.67 -10.35 -14.85
CA LEU A 24 -12.10 -9.02 -14.40
C LEU A 24 -11.09 -7.91 -14.75
N PHE A 25 -9.79 -8.16 -14.59
CA PHE A 25 -8.75 -7.16 -14.81
C PHE A 25 -8.29 -7.01 -16.27
N ASN A 26 -8.51 -7.99 -17.15
CA ASN A 26 -8.03 -7.95 -18.54
C ASN A 26 -9.00 -8.55 -19.59
N PRO A 27 -10.13 -7.88 -19.90
CA PRO A 27 -11.11 -8.37 -20.88
C PRO A 27 -10.62 -8.42 -22.34
N LEU A 28 -9.42 -7.89 -22.66
CA LEU A 28 -8.92 -7.83 -24.05
C LEU A 28 -8.52 -9.21 -24.61
N GLN A 29 -8.22 -10.20 -23.77
CA GLN A 29 -7.83 -11.54 -24.22
C GLN A 29 -8.95 -12.34 -24.91
N MET A 30 -10.23 -11.94 -24.75
CA MET A 30 -11.40 -12.57 -25.37
C MET A 30 -11.34 -12.68 -26.92
N THR A 31 -10.45 -11.93 -27.56
CA THR A 31 -10.31 -11.86 -29.03
C THR A 31 -9.45 -12.96 -29.65
N LYS A 32 -8.57 -13.64 -28.88
CA LYS A 32 -7.63 -14.65 -29.43
C LYS A 32 -8.24 -16.07 -29.38
N LYS A 33 -8.87 -16.50 -30.49
CA LYS A 33 -9.53 -17.82 -30.66
C LYS A 33 -8.74 -19.03 -30.13
N VAL A 34 -7.40 -19.03 -30.22
CA VAL A 34 -6.56 -20.18 -29.85
C VAL A 34 -6.65 -20.55 -28.36
N LEU A 35 -6.84 -19.57 -27.47
CA LEU A 35 -6.96 -19.82 -26.03
C LEU A 35 -8.27 -20.53 -25.65
N ARG A 36 -9.30 -20.54 -26.52
CA ARG A 36 -10.60 -21.15 -26.23
C ARG A 36 -10.62 -22.68 -26.22
N LEU A 37 -9.60 -23.39 -26.69
CA LEU A 37 -9.58 -24.87 -26.64
C LEU A 37 -8.78 -25.45 -25.46
N HIS A 38 -7.98 -24.65 -24.75
CA HIS A 38 -7.11 -25.18 -23.69
C HIS A 38 -7.76 -25.18 -22.30
N TRP A 39 -8.78 -24.34 -22.06
CA TRP A 39 -9.43 -24.18 -20.75
C TRP A 39 -10.55 -25.21 -20.51
N GLU A 40 -11.25 -25.67 -21.56
CA GLU A 40 -12.32 -26.69 -21.45
C GLU A 40 -11.79 -28.02 -20.88
N ILE A 41 -10.49 -28.33 -21.08
CA ILE A 41 -9.81 -29.52 -20.58
C ILE A 41 -9.40 -29.39 -19.09
N TYR A 42 -9.32 -28.17 -18.55
CA TYR A 42 -8.89 -27.92 -17.17
C TYR A 42 -10.05 -27.89 -16.16
N TYR A 43 -11.29 -27.97 -16.64
CA TYR A 43 -12.50 -27.88 -15.81
C TYR A 43 -12.83 -29.16 -15.01
N GLU A 44 -12.10 -30.26 -15.20
CA GLU A 44 -12.37 -31.56 -14.59
C GLU A 44 -11.34 -31.99 -13.52
N SER A 45 -10.33 -31.17 -13.18
CA SER A 45 -9.21 -31.63 -12.35
C SER A 45 -8.63 -30.65 -11.32
N GLU A 46 -9.46 -29.92 -10.57
CA GLU A 46 -9.25 -29.61 -9.14
C GLU A 46 -10.54 -28.96 -8.57
N ALA A 47 -10.78 -29.09 -7.27
CA ALA A 47 -12.02 -28.58 -6.64
C ALA A 47 -11.94 -27.06 -6.40
N ASP A 48 -12.96 -26.32 -6.84
CA ASP A 48 -12.99 -24.86 -6.77
C ASP A 48 -13.08 -24.36 -5.31
N CYS A 49 -11.94 -23.92 -4.77
CA CYS A 49 -11.83 -23.34 -3.42
C CYS A 49 -12.20 -21.84 -3.39
N PHE A 50 -12.89 -21.34 -4.43
CA PHE A 50 -13.05 -19.90 -4.69
C PHE A 50 -14.50 -19.42 -4.84
N THR A 51 -15.49 -20.31 -4.71
CA THR A 51 -16.90 -19.92 -4.58
C THR A 51 -17.24 -19.72 -3.10
N VAL A 52 -17.11 -18.49 -2.60
CA VAL A 52 -17.69 -18.10 -1.30
C VAL A 52 -19.21 -18.02 -1.46
N GLU A 53 -19.97 -18.75 -0.63
CA GLU A 53 -21.44 -18.74 -0.71
C GLU A 53 -21.98 -17.34 -0.34
N GLY A 54 -22.52 -16.63 -1.33
CA GLY A 54 -23.22 -15.36 -1.16
C GLY A 54 -22.55 -14.12 -1.76
N GLU A 55 -21.33 -14.21 -2.29
CA GLU A 55 -20.61 -13.06 -2.86
C GLU A 55 -20.83 -12.88 -4.38
N ASP A 56 -21.38 -11.73 -4.80
CA ASP A 56 -21.39 -11.33 -6.22
C ASP A 56 -20.12 -10.50 -6.53
N LEU A 57 -19.04 -11.23 -6.85
CA LEU A 57 -17.74 -10.66 -7.23
C LEU A 57 -17.81 -9.65 -8.40
N LYS A 58 -18.84 -9.74 -9.26
CA LYS A 58 -19.06 -8.76 -10.34
C LYS A 58 -19.67 -7.48 -9.78
N HIS A 59 -20.68 -7.59 -8.92
CA HIS A 59 -21.27 -6.43 -8.24
C HIS A 59 -20.24 -5.69 -7.38
N ASP A 60 -19.38 -6.40 -6.64
CA ASP A 60 -18.34 -5.77 -5.83
C ASP A 60 -17.21 -5.16 -6.67
N PHE A 61 -16.89 -5.73 -7.85
CA PHE A 61 -15.99 -5.06 -8.80
C PHE A 61 -16.60 -3.79 -9.44
N GLU A 62 -17.91 -3.77 -9.68
CA GLU A 62 -18.65 -2.57 -10.10
C GLU A 62 -18.65 -1.50 -8.99
N ARG A 63 -18.89 -1.90 -7.74
CA ARG A 63 -18.80 -1.03 -6.54
C ARG A 63 -17.40 -0.45 -6.34
N LEU A 64 -16.36 -1.28 -6.48
CA LEU A 64 -14.96 -0.85 -6.39
C LEU A 64 -14.64 0.20 -7.45
N GLN A 65 -15.03 -0.02 -8.71
CA GLN A 65 -14.81 0.96 -9.78
C GLN A 65 -15.52 2.28 -9.50
N LEU A 66 -16.75 2.26 -8.98
CA LEU A 66 -17.49 3.46 -8.59
C LEU A 66 -16.81 4.20 -7.42
N ALA A 67 -16.35 3.49 -6.39
CA ALA A 67 -15.61 4.07 -5.27
C ALA A 67 -14.30 4.73 -5.74
N MET A 68 -13.56 4.10 -6.65
CA MET A 68 -12.39 4.68 -7.29
C MET A 68 -12.75 5.95 -8.09
N GLU A 69 -13.92 6.01 -8.75
CA GLU A 69 -14.35 7.22 -9.47
C GLU A 69 -14.62 8.39 -8.52
N MET A 70 -15.33 8.13 -7.41
CA MET A 70 -15.68 9.14 -6.40
C MET A 70 -14.45 9.78 -5.73
N VAL A 71 -13.37 9.00 -5.54
CA VAL A 71 -12.07 9.50 -5.02
C VAL A 71 -11.21 10.19 -6.11
N GLY A 72 -11.65 10.15 -7.38
CA GLY A 72 -10.98 10.84 -8.50
C GLY A 72 -9.87 10.03 -9.19
N PHE A 73 -9.94 8.70 -9.16
CA PHE A 73 -9.12 7.84 -10.02
C PHE A 73 -9.72 7.80 -11.43
N LEU A 74 -9.14 8.59 -12.35
CA LEU A 74 -9.57 8.68 -13.75
C LEU A 74 -9.56 7.30 -14.45
N PRO A 75 -10.39 7.06 -15.49
CA PRO A 75 -10.46 5.79 -16.20
C PRO A 75 -9.10 5.25 -16.71
N ALA A 76 -8.24 6.14 -17.24
CA ALA A 76 -6.88 5.77 -17.66
C ALA A 76 -6.01 5.28 -16.49
N THR A 77 -6.16 5.90 -15.31
CA THR A 77 -5.47 5.51 -14.08
C THR A 77 -6.01 4.19 -13.52
N ARG A 78 -7.33 3.97 -13.53
CA ARG A 78 -7.92 2.65 -13.19
C ARG A 78 -7.37 1.55 -14.09
N LYS A 79 -7.27 1.79 -15.40
CA LYS A 79 -6.66 0.86 -16.35
C LYS A 79 -5.20 0.55 -16.01
N GLN A 80 -4.38 1.54 -15.61
CA GLN A 80 -2.99 1.31 -15.20
C GLN A 80 -2.90 0.46 -13.92
N ILE A 81 -3.79 0.66 -12.95
CA ILE A 81 -3.88 -0.14 -11.72
C ILE A 81 -4.21 -1.61 -12.06
N PHE A 82 -5.26 -1.85 -12.84
CA PHE A 82 -5.67 -3.21 -13.22
C PHE A 82 -4.66 -3.89 -14.16
N SER A 83 -3.98 -3.14 -15.05
CA SER A 83 -2.89 -3.65 -15.89
C SER A 83 -1.71 -4.13 -15.04
N LEU A 84 -1.36 -3.40 -13.97
CA LEU A 84 -0.30 -3.80 -13.06
C LEU A 84 -0.71 -5.02 -12.21
N LEU A 85 -1.96 -5.09 -11.72
CA LEU A 85 -2.46 -6.28 -11.03
C LEU A 85 -2.49 -7.52 -11.95
N SER A 86 -2.87 -7.36 -13.22
CA SER A 86 -2.77 -8.42 -14.23
C SER A 86 -1.31 -8.84 -14.49
N ALA A 87 -0.36 -7.90 -14.55
CA ALA A 87 1.06 -8.20 -14.69
C ALA A 87 1.61 -9.00 -13.50
N ILE A 88 1.19 -8.64 -12.29
CA ILE A 88 1.53 -9.28 -11.02
C ILE A 88 0.98 -10.73 -10.97
N LEU A 89 -0.26 -10.95 -11.41
CA LEU A 89 -0.85 -12.29 -11.53
C LEU A 89 -0.11 -13.15 -12.57
N HIS A 90 0.18 -12.60 -13.76
CA HIS A 90 0.95 -13.32 -14.78
C HIS A 90 2.40 -13.60 -14.35
N LEU A 91 3.02 -12.72 -13.57
CA LEU A 91 4.34 -12.94 -12.97
C LEU A 91 4.34 -14.16 -12.04
N GLY A 92 3.31 -14.34 -11.22
CA GLY A 92 3.14 -15.52 -10.37
C GLY A 92 3.07 -16.86 -11.13
N ASN A 93 2.56 -16.84 -12.36
CA ASN A 93 2.47 -18.04 -13.21
C ASN A 93 3.82 -18.51 -13.79
N ILE A 94 4.91 -17.74 -13.65
CA ILE A 94 6.23 -18.14 -14.15
C ILE A 94 6.80 -19.28 -13.29
N ARG A 95 7.18 -20.39 -13.96
CA ARG A 95 7.77 -21.60 -13.37
C ARG A 95 9.20 -21.80 -13.88
N TYR A 96 10.04 -22.44 -13.08
CA TYR A 96 11.48 -22.59 -13.32
C TYR A 96 11.93 -24.06 -13.45
N LYS A 97 12.99 -24.29 -14.23
CA LYS A 97 13.67 -25.60 -14.43
C LYS A 97 15.19 -25.43 -14.36
N LYS A 98 15.92 -26.50 -14.02
CA LYS A 98 17.38 -26.56 -14.23
C LYS A 98 17.69 -26.76 -15.73
N LYS A 99 18.82 -26.22 -16.20
CA LYS A 99 19.35 -26.46 -17.56
C LYS A 99 20.20 -27.73 -17.57
N THR A 100 19.92 -28.63 -18.51
CA THR A 100 20.52 -29.98 -18.58
C THR A 100 22.02 -30.01 -18.93
N TYR A 101 22.56 -28.91 -19.48
CA TYR A 101 23.89 -28.88 -20.11
C TYR A 101 24.84 -27.78 -19.58
N ARG A 102 24.48 -27.06 -18.51
CA ARG A 102 25.33 -26.05 -17.88
C ARG A 102 25.16 -26.06 -16.36
N ASP A 103 26.28 -26.17 -15.67
CA ASP A 103 26.33 -26.39 -14.22
C ASP A 103 25.50 -25.37 -13.42
N ASP A 104 24.71 -25.91 -12.49
CA ASP A 104 23.69 -25.30 -11.61
C ASP A 104 22.78 -24.16 -12.17
N SER A 105 22.79 -23.89 -13.48
CA SER A 105 22.03 -22.80 -14.10
C SER A 105 20.55 -23.13 -14.36
N ILE A 106 19.68 -22.12 -14.33
CA ILE A 106 18.22 -22.27 -14.49
C ILE A 106 17.68 -21.71 -15.81
N ASP A 107 16.44 -22.07 -16.10
CA ASP A 107 15.62 -21.58 -17.20
C ASP A 107 14.15 -21.43 -16.77
N ILE A 108 13.34 -20.77 -17.61
CA ILE A 108 11.90 -20.68 -17.42
C ILE A 108 11.20 -21.84 -18.16
N CYS A 109 10.22 -22.47 -17.51
CA CYS A 109 9.45 -23.58 -18.07
C CYS A 109 8.52 -23.13 -19.19
N ASN A 110 7.83 -22.02 -18.94
CA ASN A 110 6.74 -21.44 -19.72
C ASN A 110 7.10 -20.02 -20.21
N PRO A 111 8.02 -19.89 -21.19
CA PRO A 111 8.45 -18.59 -21.71
C PRO A 111 7.31 -17.79 -22.37
N GLU A 112 6.23 -18.43 -22.81
CA GLU A 112 5.05 -17.78 -23.40
C GLU A 112 4.33 -16.79 -22.47
N VAL A 113 4.61 -16.84 -21.16
CA VAL A 113 4.12 -15.87 -20.17
C VAL A 113 4.93 -14.56 -20.20
N LEU A 114 6.21 -14.61 -20.57
CA LEU A 114 7.13 -13.45 -20.53
C LEU A 114 6.71 -12.31 -21.46
N PRO A 115 6.28 -12.52 -22.72
CA PRO A 115 5.75 -11.43 -23.56
C PRO A 115 4.58 -10.70 -22.89
N THR A 116 3.68 -11.44 -22.22
CA THR A 116 2.49 -10.87 -21.57
C THR A 116 2.88 -10.01 -20.36
N VAL A 117 3.78 -10.49 -19.51
CA VAL A 117 4.30 -9.70 -18.38
C VAL A 117 5.12 -8.49 -18.88
N SER A 118 5.90 -8.67 -19.94
CA SER A 118 6.73 -7.59 -20.52
C SER A 118 5.88 -6.49 -21.20
N GLU A 119 4.76 -6.86 -21.83
CA GLU A 119 3.78 -5.93 -22.40
C GLU A 119 3.07 -5.13 -21.28
N LEU A 120 2.52 -5.82 -20.26
CA LEU A 120 1.77 -5.18 -19.17
C LEU A 120 2.66 -4.31 -18.25
N LEU A 121 3.96 -4.63 -18.14
CA LEU A 121 4.95 -3.80 -17.44
C LEU A 121 5.66 -2.78 -18.35
N GLU A 122 5.41 -2.79 -19.67
CA GLU A 122 6.09 -2.01 -20.71
C GLU A 122 7.65 -2.01 -20.61
N VAL A 123 8.23 -3.14 -20.21
CA VAL A 123 9.69 -3.37 -20.17
C VAL A 123 10.16 -4.14 -21.41
N LYS A 124 11.47 -4.39 -21.52
CA LYS A 124 12.02 -5.35 -22.49
C LYS A 124 11.97 -6.77 -21.95
N GLU A 125 11.53 -7.72 -22.79
CA GLU A 125 11.41 -9.14 -22.43
C GLU A 125 12.78 -9.75 -22.07
N GLU A 126 13.81 -9.42 -22.85
CA GLU A 126 15.22 -9.77 -22.59
C GLU A 126 15.66 -9.39 -21.16
N MET A 127 15.35 -8.16 -20.75
CA MET A 127 15.73 -7.61 -19.45
C MET A 127 14.92 -8.21 -18.31
N LEU A 128 13.65 -8.54 -18.56
CA LEU A 128 12.77 -9.26 -17.62
C LEU A 128 13.27 -10.70 -17.41
N PHE A 129 13.58 -11.42 -18.49
CA PHE A 129 14.17 -12.76 -18.42
C PHE A 129 15.49 -12.75 -17.64
N GLU A 130 16.40 -11.82 -17.94
CA GLU A 130 17.67 -11.69 -17.21
C GLU A 130 17.46 -11.41 -15.72
N ALA A 131 16.53 -10.53 -15.34
CA ALA A 131 16.27 -10.20 -13.93
C ALA A 131 15.60 -11.35 -13.16
N LEU A 132 14.81 -12.19 -13.84
CA LEU A 132 14.15 -13.37 -13.27
C LEU A 132 15.04 -14.63 -13.24
N THR A 133 16.18 -14.63 -13.93
CA THR A 133 17.08 -15.80 -14.03
C THR A 133 18.51 -15.55 -13.54
N THR A 134 18.94 -14.29 -13.38
CA THR A 134 20.29 -13.91 -12.92
C THR A 134 20.25 -12.81 -11.86
N ARG A 135 21.18 -12.87 -10.90
CA ARG A 135 21.53 -11.75 -10.01
C ARG A 135 22.70 -10.97 -10.57
N LYS A 136 22.63 -9.64 -10.49
CA LYS A 136 23.69 -8.73 -10.97
C LYS A 136 24.26 -7.97 -9.78
N THR A 137 25.44 -8.39 -9.32
CA THR A 137 26.12 -7.84 -8.15
C THR A 137 27.29 -6.97 -8.58
N MET A 138 27.47 -5.82 -7.93
CA MET A 138 28.65 -4.99 -8.10
C MET A 138 29.64 -5.30 -6.97
N THR A 139 30.77 -5.89 -7.34
CA THR A 139 31.96 -6.02 -6.49
C THR A 139 32.91 -4.86 -6.84
N VAL A 140 34.00 -4.66 -6.09
CA VAL A 140 34.93 -3.54 -6.28
C VAL A 140 35.46 -3.48 -7.73
N GLY A 141 34.94 -2.55 -8.53
CA GLY A 141 35.30 -2.35 -9.94
C GLY A 141 34.57 -3.26 -10.96
N GLU A 142 33.98 -4.38 -10.54
CA GLU A 142 33.48 -5.42 -11.46
C GLU A 142 31.99 -5.73 -11.31
N ARG A 143 31.32 -5.99 -12.45
CA ARG A 143 29.91 -6.41 -12.51
C ARG A 143 29.81 -7.92 -12.66
N LEU A 144 29.62 -8.61 -11.54
CA LEU A 144 29.39 -10.05 -11.53
C LEU A 144 27.93 -10.36 -11.88
N ILE A 145 27.71 -11.24 -12.86
CA ILE A 145 26.39 -11.79 -13.21
C ILE A 145 26.41 -13.27 -12.90
N VAL A 146 25.50 -13.73 -12.03
CA VAL A 146 25.42 -15.13 -11.59
C VAL A 146 23.98 -15.65 -11.84
N PRO A 147 23.78 -16.85 -12.41
CA PRO A 147 22.46 -17.48 -12.42
C PRO A 147 21.90 -17.66 -11.00
N TYR A 148 20.59 -17.52 -10.83
CA TYR A 148 19.93 -17.94 -9.60
C TYR A 148 19.92 -19.47 -9.49
N LYS A 149 19.98 -19.99 -8.27
CA LYS A 149 19.62 -21.39 -8.00
C LYS A 149 18.09 -21.56 -8.06
N LEU A 150 17.63 -22.77 -8.37
CA LEU A 150 16.20 -23.07 -8.50
C LEU A 150 15.37 -22.67 -7.24
N ALA A 151 15.94 -22.86 -6.05
CA ALA A 151 15.33 -22.46 -4.78
C ALA A 151 15.36 -20.94 -4.50
N GLU A 152 16.24 -20.18 -5.14
CA GLU A 152 16.28 -18.71 -5.04
C GLU A 152 15.26 -18.05 -6.00
N ALA A 153 15.03 -18.66 -7.17
CA ALA A 153 14.31 -18.04 -8.28
C ALA A 153 12.83 -17.76 -7.97
N GLY A 154 12.14 -18.69 -7.31
CA GLY A 154 10.76 -18.48 -6.84
C GLY A 154 10.66 -17.30 -5.88
N THR A 155 11.53 -17.25 -4.87
CA THR A 155 11.60 -16.14 -3.91
C THR A 155 11.88 -14.80 -4.59
N VAL A 156 12.72 -14.77 -5.63
CA VAL A 156 13.00 -13.53 -6.41
C VAL A 156 11.78 -13.04 -7.17
N ARG A 157 11.06 -13.94 -7.86
CA ARG A 157 9.78 -13.68 -8.53
C ARG A 157 8.74 -13.12 -7.53
N ASP A 158 8.66 -13.75 -6.35
CA ASP A 158 7.65 -13.41 -5.35
C ASP A 158 7.98 -12.10 -4.61
N SER A 159 9.26 -11.82 -4.32
CA SER A 159 9.71 -10.51 -3.84
C SER A 159 9.43 -9.39 -4.85
N MET A 160 9.60 -9.65 -6.16
CA MET A 160 9.23 -8.68 -7.21
C MET A 160 7.72 -8.41 -7.22
N ALA A 161 6.90 -9.46 -7.15
CA ALA A 161 5.45 -9.36 -7.13
C ALA A 161 4.93 -8.62 -5.88
N LYS A 162 5.39 -9.00 -4.68
CA LYS A 162 5.12 -8.34 -3.40
C LYS A 162 5.51 -6.86 -3.42
N SER A 163 6.71 -6.55 -3.92
CA SER A 163 7.20 -5.17 -3.98
C SER A 163 6.40 -4.29 -4.96
N LEU A 164 5.97 -4.84 -6.10
CA LEU A 164 5.09 -4.15 -7.04
C LEU A 164 3.72 -3.87 -6.43
N TYR A 165 3.13 -4.86 -5.74
CA TYR A 165 1.86 -4.70 -5.05
C TYR A 165 1.95 -3.71 -3.89
N SER A 166 3.02 -3.74 -3.08
CA SER A 166 3.25 -2.77 -2.00
C SER A 166 3.39 -1.34 -2.52
N ALA A 167 4.18 -1.13 -3.58
CA ALA A 167 4.35 0.21 -4.16
C ALA A 167 3.04 0.74 -4.76
N LEU A 168 2.23 -0.14 -5.36
CA LEU A 168 0.87 0.19 -5.83
C LEU A 168 -0.05 0.56 -4.67
N PHE A 169 -0.04 -0.21 -3.58
CA PHE A 169 -0.85 0.04 -2.38
C PHE A 169 -0.49 1.36 -1.70
N ASP A 170 0.80 1.60 -1.44
CA ASP A 170 1.30 2.86 -0.86
C ASP A 170 0.93 4.07 -1.74
N TRP A 171 0.95 3.91 -3.07
CA TRP A 171 0.53 4.93 -4.02
C TRP A 171 -0.99 5.16 -4.02
N ILE A 172 -1.81 4.11 -3.91
CA ILE A 172 -3.28 4.22 -3.78
C ILE A 172 -3.63 4.95 -2.48
N VAL A 173 -3.02 4.56 -1.34
CA VAL A 173 -3.20 5.23 -0.05
C VAL A 173 -2.77 6.70 -0.11
N PHE A 174 -1.62 7.00 -0.72
CA PHE A 174 -1.19 8.39 -0.96
C PHE A 174 -2.21 9.19 -1.79
N ARG A 175 -2.81 8.59 -2.82
CA ARG A 175 -3.83 9.23 -3.66
C ARG A 175 -5.15 9.46 -2.94
N ILE A 176 -5.60 8.51 -2.11
CA ILE A 176 -6.78 8.66 -1.24
C ILE A 176 -6.55 9.80 -0.25
N ASN A 177 -5.42 9.77 0.48
CA ASN A 177 -5.08 10.81 1.45
C ASN A 177 -5.02 12.20 0.80
N HIS A 178 -4.39 12.33 -0.37
CA HIS A 178 -4.38 13.60 -1.11
C HIS A 178 -5.78 14.06 -1.56
N ALA A 179 -6.69 13.13 -1.90
CA ALA A 179 -8.06 13.49 -2.27
C ALA A 179 -8.90 13.96 -1.05
N LEU A 180 -8.57 13.49 0.15
CA LEU A 180 -9.26 13.83 1.41
C LEU A 180 -8.69 15.06 2.14
N LEU A 181 -7.50 15.56 1.76
CA LEU A 181 -6.91 16.77 2.36
C LEU A 181 -7.78 18.02 2.09
N ASN A 182 -8.30 18.61 3.16
CA ASN A 182 -9.05 19.85 3.12
C ASN A 182 -8.11 21.07 3.06
N ASN A 183 -8.17 21.85 1.97
CA ASN A 183 -7.25 22.98 1.76
C ASN A 183 -7.40 24.10 2.80
N ARG A 184 -8.53 24.22 3.52
CA ARG A 184 -8.68 25.22 4.60
C ARG A 184 -7.69 25.00 5.75
N ASP A 185 -7.35 23.74 6.01
CA ASP A 185 -6.44 23.31 7.08
C ASP A 185 -4.97 23.73 6.80
N LEU A 186 -4.70 24.32 5.62
CA LEU A 186 -3.40 24.86 5.21
C LEU A 186 -3.33 26.40 5.27
N GLU A 187 -4.48 27.08 5.40
CA GLU A 187 -4.56 28.56 5.35
C GLU A 187 -4.72 29.20 6.74
N GLU A 188 -5.39 28.53 7.68
CA GLU A 188 -5.56 29.02 9.06
C GLU A 188 -4.55 28.39 10.04
N SER A 189 -3.87 29.22 10.83
CA SER A 189 -3.01 28.80 11.95
C SER A 189 -3.79 28.33 13.19
N ALA A 190 -5.00 27.81 12.97
CA ALA A 190 -5.89 27.31 14.00
C ALA A 190 -5.44 25.93 14.53
N LYS A 191 -5.82 25.62 15.78
CA LYS A 191 -5.57 24.30 16.36
C LYS A 191 -6.54 23.29 15.75
N ILE A 192 -6.09 22.55 14.74
CA ILE A 192 -6.84 21.43 14.15
C ILE A 192 -7.10 20.37 15.24
N PHE A 193 -8.36 20.00 15.42
CA PHE A 193 -8.77 18.85 16.23
C PHE A 193 -9.10 17.68 15.30
N SER A 194 -8.75 16.46 15.70
CA SER A 194 -9.03 15.24 14.94
C SER A 194 -9.49 14.12 15.86
N ILE A 195 -10.31 13.22 15.31
CA ILE A 195 -10.73 11.98 15.96
C ILE A 195 -10.09 10.84 15.17
N GLY A 196 -9.22 10.06 15.82
CA GLY A 196 -8.63 8.87 15.22
C GLY A 196 -9.50 7.65 15.47
N VAL A 197 -9.87 6.94 14.40
CA VAL A 197 -10.44 5.59 14.48
C VAL A 197 -9.33 4.60 14.12
N LEU A 198 -9.16 3.57 14.94
CA LEU A 198 -8.19 2.50 14.71
C LEU A 198 -8.95 1.20 14.45
N ASP A 199 -8.84 0.70 13.23
CA ASP A 199 -9.35 -0.60 12.80
C ASP A 199 -8.15 -1.47 12.38
N ILE A 200 -7.95 -2.60 13.08
CA ILE A 200 -6.87 -3.55 12.85
C ILE A 200 -7.32 -4.98 13.19
N PHE A 201 -6.58 -5.97 12.72
CA PHE A 201 -6.73 -7.36 13.15
C PHE A 201 -6.59 -7.50 14.68
N GLY A 202 -7.53 -8.24 15.28
CA GLY A 202 -7.46 -8.66 16.68
C GLY A 202 -6.36 -9.69 16.93
N PHE A 203 -6.37 -10.32 18.10
CA PHE A 203 -5.43 -11.38 18.44
C PHE A 203 -5.74 -12.66 17.65
N GLU A 204 -4.71 -13.28 17.04
CA GLU A 204 -4.82 -14.47 16.20
C GLU A 204 -4.07 -15.66 16.82
N ASP A 205 -4.70 -16.84 16.86
CA ASP A 205 -4.00 -18.11 17.10
C ASP A 205 -4.58 -19.19 16.18
N TYR A 206 -3.78 -19.66 15.24
CA TYR A 206 -4.09 -20.69 14.26
C TYR A 206 -3.17 -21.90 14.46
N GLU A 207 -3.49 -23.04 13.85
CA GLU A 207 -2.64 -24.25 13.92
C GLU A 207 -1.17 -24.01 13.48
N ASN A 208 -0.95 -23.03 12.60
CA ASN A 208 0.33 -22.76 11.94
C ASN A 208 0.66 -21.25 11.90
N ASN A 209 0.81 -20.60 13.06
CA ASN A 209 1.17 -19.18 13.12
C ASN A 209 2.59 -18.91 12.55
N SER A 210 2.73 -17.82 11.79
CA SER A 210 4.02 -17.38 11.21
C SER A 210 4.37 -15.94 11.63
N PHE A 211 5.33 -15.32 10.94
CA PHE A 211 5.84 -13.97 11.24
C PHE A 211 4.75 -12.89 11.19
N GLU A 212 3.76 -13.09 10.32
CA GLU A 212 2.55 -12.28 10.18
C GLU A 212 1.74 -12.26 11.49
N GLN A 213 1.32 -13.43 12.00
CA GLN A 213 0.63 -13.58 13.28
C GLN A 213 1.45 -13.03 14.45
N PHE A 214 2.76 -13.31 14.49
CA PHE A 214 3.67 -12.77 15.51
C PHE A 214 3.66 -11.23 15.53
N CYS A 215 3.60 -10.60 14.35
CA CYS A 215 3.49 -9.15 14.23
C CYS A 215 2.10 -8.59 14.57
N ILE A 216 1.02 -9.33 14.27
CA ILE A 216 -0.37 -8.98 14.63
C ILE A 216 -0.56 -9.08 16.15
N ASN A 217 -0.09 -10.16 16.77
CA ASN A 217 -0.17 -10.36 18.21
C ASN A 217 0.72 -9.37 18.98
N PHE A 218 1.89 -9.00 18.44
CA PHE A 218 2.68 -7.88 18.98
C PHE A 218 1.95 -6.52 18.87
N ALA A 219 1.15 -6.29 17.83
CA ALA A 219 0.31 -5.09 17.74
C ALA A 219 -0.74 -5.07 18.86
N ASN A 220 -1.45 -6.18 19.05
CA ASN A 220 -2.47 -6.35 20.09
C ASN A 220 -1.86 -6.26 21.50
N GLU A 221 -0.69 -6.85 21.75
CA GLU A 221 0.07 -6.72 23.00
C GLU A 221 0.32 -5.24 23.36
N ARG A 222 0.71 -4.42 22.36
CA ARG A 222 0.94 -2.99 22.56
C ARG A 222 -0.35 -2.19 22.75
N LEU A 223 -1.47 -2.60 22.15
CA LEU A 223 -2.77 -1.98 22.41
C LEU A 223 -3.28 -2.32 23.82
N GLN A 224 -3.17 -3.58 24.25
CA GLN A 224 -3.53 -3.98 25.62
C GLN A 224 -2.68 -3.22 26.65
N HIS A 225 -1.39 -3.05 26.39
CA HIS A 225 -0.50 -2.26 27.24
C HIS A 225 -0.91 -0.78 27.31
N TYR A 226 -1.25 -0.17 26.16
CA TYR A 226 -1.74 1.20 26.10
C TYR A 226 -3.05 1.35 26.90
N PHE A 227 -4.00 0.43 26.71
CA PHE A 227 -5.26 0.36 27.45
C PHE A 227 -5.01 0.27 28.96
N ASN A 228 -4.20 -0.69 29.41
CA ASN A 228 -3.86 -0.89 30.81
C ASN A 228 -3.20 0.36 31.44
N GLN A 229 -2.36 1.08 30.70
CA GLN A 229 -1.71 2.30 31.21
C GLN A 229 -2.61 3.54 31.23
N HIS A 230 -3.54 3.68 30.27
CA HIS A 230 -4.32 4.91 30.09
C HIS A 230 -5.71 4.80 30.70
N ILE A 231 -6.47 3.73 30.42
CA ILE A 231 -7.86 3.61 30.88
C ILE A 231 -7.92 3.44 32.39
N PHE A 232 -7.22 2.46 32.97
CA PHE A 232 -7.18 2.29 34.43
C PHE A 232 -6.61 3.51 35.17
N LYS A 233 -5.74 4.31 34.52
CA LYS A 233 -5.26 5.56 35.11
C LYS A 233 -6.35 6.63 35.12
N LEU A 234 -6.98 6.88 33.98
CA LEU A 234 -8.05 7.89 33.84
C LEU A 234 -9.25 7.55 34.73
N GLU A 235 -9.65 6.29 34.78
CA GLU A 235 -10.75 5.78 35.60
C GLU A 235 -10.45 5.97 37.11
N GLN A 236 -9.22 5.72 37.54
CA GLN A 236 -8.78 6.05 38.90
C GLN A 236 -8.67 7.57 39.17
N GLU A 237 -8.40 8.39 38.17
CA GLU A 237 -8.39 9.85 38.32
C GLU A 237 -9.83 10.38 38.49
N GLU A 238 -10.81 9.83 37.76
CA GLU A 238 -12.23 10.15 37.89
C GLU A 238 -12.82 9.70 39.24
N TYR A 239 -12.58 8.45 39.68
CA TYR A 239 -13.05 7.99 40.99
C TYR A 239 -12.51 8.83 42.16
N ARG A 240 -11.29 9.36 42.05
CA ARG A 240 -10.73 10.31 43.03
C ARG A 240 -11.39 11.69 42.94
N ALA A 241 -11.79 12.14 41.76
CA ALA A 241 -12.49 13.41 41.56
C ALA A 241 -13.93 13.36 42.10
N GLU A 242 -14.63 12.24 41.93
CA GLU A 242 -15.97 12.01 42.53
C GLU A 242 -15.92 11.65 44.04
N GLY A 243 -14.74 11.43 44.61
CA GLY A 243 -14.56 11.10 46.02
C GLY A 243 -14.96 9.65 46.39
N ILE A 244 -15.03 8.76 45.40
CA ILE A 244 -15.40 7.35 45.55
C ILE A 244 -14.22 6.56 46.15
N SER A 245 -14.51 5.73 47.15
CA SER A 245 -13.52 4.90 47.85
C SER A 245 -13.08 3.69 47.00
N TRP A 246 -12.26 3.96 45.99
CA TRP A 246 -11.73 2.94 45.08
C TRP A 246 -10.64 2.07 45.73
N HIS A 247 -10.66 0.78 45.40
CA HIS A 247 -9.58 -0.16 45.68
C HIS A 247 -8.89 -0.48 44.36
N ASN A 248 -7.56 -0.39 44.29
CA ASN A 248 -6.84 -0.69 43.05
C ASN A 248 -7.11 -2.13 42.60
N ILE A 249 -7.56 -2.28 41.35
CA ILE A 249 -7.60 -3.57 40.67
C ILE A 249 -6.21 -3.85 40.12
N ASP A 250 -5.58 -4.92 40.58
CA ASP A 250 -4.32 -5.40 40.00
C ASP A 250 -4.57 -5.95 38.60
N TYR A 251 -3.86 -5.41 37.60
CA TYR A 251 -3.90 -5.88 36.21
C TYR A 251 -2.62 -6.63 35.85
N ILE A 252 -2.71 -7.50 34.83
CA ILE A 252 -1.55 -8.22 34.31
C ILE A 252 -0.67 -7.24 33.53
N ASP A 253 0.49 -6.88 34.09
CA ASP A 253 1.49 -6.06 33.39
C ASP A 253 2.21 -6.89 32.31
N ASN A 254 1.87 -6.61 31.05
CA ASN A 254 2.49 -7.24 29.88
C ASN A 254 3.78 -6.56 29.38
N THR A 255 4.30 -5.57 30.13
CA THR A 255 5.60 -4.92 29.84
C THR A 255 6.73 -5.94 29.63
N GLY A 256 6.70 -7.07 30.34
CA GLY A 256 7.68 -8.16 30.16
C GLY A 256 7.66 -8.77 28.75
N CYS A 257 6.47 -9.03 28.19
CA CYS A 257 6.29 -9.58 26.86
C CYS A 257 6.71 -8.57 25.77
N ILE A 258 6.29 -7.31 25.90
CA ILE A 258 6.69 -6.22 24.98
C ILE A 258 8.20 -6.03 24.97
N ASN A 259 8.85 -6.12 26.14
CA ASN A 259 10.30 -6.03 26.25
C ASN A 259 11.01 -7.22 25.59
N LEU A 260 10.55 -8.45 25.79
CA LEU A 260 11.05 -9.64 25.08
C LEU A 260 10.99 -9.45 23.56
N ILE A 261 9.88 -8.94 23.03
CA ILE A 261 9.67 -8.80 21.59
C ILE A 261 10.46 -7.63 20.99
N SER A 262 10.55 -6.48 21.68
CA SER A 262 10.98 -5.21 21.07
C SER A 262 12.06 -4.37 21.78
N LYS A 263 12.49 -4.69 23.00
CA LYS A 263 13.52 -3.91 23.72
C LYS A 263 14.93 -4.16 23.19
N LYS A 264 15.51 -3.15 22.53
CA LYS A 264 16.92 -3.21 22.08
C LYS A 264 17.88 -3.38 23.27
N PRO A 265 19.03 -4.06 23.09
CA PRO A 265 19.50 -4.73 21.86
C PRO A 265 19.17 -6.23 21.78
N THR A 266 18.68 -6.88 22.85
CA THR A 266 18.58 -8.34 22.92
C THR A 266 17.22 -8.93 22.55
N ALA A 267 16.19 -8.11 22.32
CA ALA A 267 14.85 -8.57 21.99
C ALA A 267 14.73 -9.28 20.63
N LEU A 268 13.68 -10.11 20.49
CA LEU A 268 13.46 -11.00 19.34
C LEU A 268 13.54 -10.28 17.99
N LEU A 269 12.91 -9.11 17.84
CA LEU A 269 12.97 -8.33 16.60
C LEU A 269 14.40 -7.85 16.26
N HIS A 270 15.23 -7.53 17.25
CA HIS A 270 16.62 -7.10 17.01
C HIS A 270 17.51 -8.28 16.62
N LEU A 271 17.35 -9.42 17.29
CA LEU A 271 18.06 -10.65 16.95
C LEU A 271 17.67 -11.14 15.54
N LEU A 272 16.40 -10.97 15.15
CA LEU A 272 15.88 -11.22 13.80
C LEU A 272 16.52 -10.28 12.76
N ASP A 273 16.57 -8.97 13.00
CA ASP A 273 17.24 -8.01 12.11
C ASP A 273 18.71 -8.39 11.89
N GLU A 274 19.44 -8.75 12.95
CA GLU A 274 20.83 -9.21 12.86
C GLU A 274 20.99 -10.48 12.00
N GLU A 275 20.21 -11.53 12.26
CA GLU A 275 20.31 -12.79 11.49
C GLU A 275 19.78 -12.64 10.05
N SER A 276 18.85 -11.73 9.81
CA SER A 276 18.34 -11.41 8.46
C SER A 276 19.46 -10.83 7.59
N ASN A 277 20.32 -9.99 8.18
CA ASN A 277 21.43 -9.35 7.48
C ASN A 277 22.71 -10.22 7.41
N PHE A 278 22.79 -11.35 8.12
CA PHE A 278 24.00 -12.19 8.14
C PHE A 278 24.06 -13.15 6.93
N PRO A 279 25.09 -13.09 6.04
CA PRO A 279 25.08 -13.78 4.74
C PRO A 279 25.06 -15.32 4.73
N GLN A 280 25.14 -15.97 5.90
CA GLN A 280 25.12 -17.43 6.05
C GLN A 280 24.17 -17.93 7.15
N ALA A 281 23.39 -17.04 7.76
CA ALA A 281 22.40 -17.42 8.77
C ALA A 281 21.22 -18.17 8.14
N SER A 282 20.49 -18.91 8.97
CA SER A 282 19.28 -19.64 8.59
C SER A 282 18.18 -19.43 9.63
N ASN A 283 16.96 -19.87 9.32
CA ASN A 283 15.88 -19.83 10.31
C ASN A 283 16.15 -20.73 11.53
N GLN A 284 17.07 -21.71 11.43
CA GLN A 284 17.56 -22.46 12.59
C GLN A 284 18.54 -21.63 13.43
N THR A 285 19.52 -20.93 12.82
CA THR A 285 20.46 -20.10 13.60
C THR A 285 19.75 -18.97 14.33
N LEU A 286 18.67 -18.44 13.75
CA LEU A 286 17.73 -17.54 14.42
C LEU A 286 17.09 -18.16 15.66
N LEU A 287 16.54 -19.37 15.55
CA LEU A 287 15.91 -20.07 16.68
C LEU A 287 16.93 -20.42 17.78
N ASP A 288 18.11 -20.89 17.40
CA ASP A 288 19.22 -21.18 18.32
C ASP A 288 19.67 -19.90 19.06
N LYS A 289 19.67 -18.74 18.36
CA LYS A 289 20.00 -17.43 18.94
C LYS A 289 18.91 -16.89 19.86
N PHE A 290 17.63 -17.05 19.50
CA PHE A 290 16.50 -16.76 20.40
C PHE A 290 16.62 -17.59 21.67
N LYS A 291 16.85 -18.91 21.55
CA LYS A 291 17.02 -19.82 22.68
C LYS A 291 18.20 -19.41 23.56
N ARG A 292 19.41 -19.28 22.99
CA ARG A 292 20.62 -18.88 23.73
C ARG A 292 20.47 -17.53 24.47
N GLN A 293 19.62 -16.63 24.00
CA GLN A 293 19.45 -15.31 24.59
C GLN A 293 18.29 -15.21 25.60
N HIS A 294 17.26 -16.07 25.52
CA HIS A 294 16.03 -15.97 26.32
C HIS A 294 15.55 -17.28 26.97
N GLU A 295 16.32 -18.38 26.91
CA GLU A 295 16.01 -19.60 27.67
C GLU A 295 15.90 -19.28 29.18
N GLY A 296 14.78 -19.68 29.79
CA GLY A 296 14.43 -19.34 31.18
C GLY A 296 13.64 -18.03 31.37
N ASN A 297 13.40 -17.24 30.32
CA ASN A 297 12.51 -16.07 30.37
C ASN A 297 11.04 -16.53 30.40
N GLY A 298 10.28 -16.18 31.44
CA GLY A 298 8.89 -16.63 31.65
C GLY A 298 7.87 -16.26 30.55
N TYR A 299 8.25 -15.40 29.60
CA TYR A 299 7.41 -15.02 28.46
C TYR A 299 7.69 -15.83 27.17
N ILE A 300 8.74 -16.65 27.11
CA ILE A 300 9.06 -17.49 25.95
C ILE A 300 9.44 -18.92 26.33
N GLU A 301 8.84 -19.88 25.64
CA GLU A 301 9.05 -21.31 25.84
C GLU A 301 9.49 -21.94 24.51
N PHE A 302 10.42 -22.90 24.58
CA PHE A 302 10.93 -23.61 23.41
C PHE A 302 10.47 -25.08 23.49
N PRO A 303 9.93 -25.68 22.41
CA PRO A 303 9.55 -27.09 22.39
C PRO A 303 10.71 -28.01 22.80
N ALA A 304 10.39 -29.10 23.52
CA ALA A 304 11.38 -30.09 23.95
C ALA A 304 11.79 -31.07 22.83
N VAL A 305 10.92 -31.25 21.83
CA VAL A 305 11.23 -31.89 20.55
C VAL A 305 11.97 -30.88 19.68
N MET A 306 12.79 -31.32 18.71
CA MET A 306 13.43 -30.46 17.71
C MET A 306 12.42 -29.93 16.65
N GLU A 307 11.32 -29.34 17.12
CA GLU A 307 10.37 -28.60 16.31
C GLU A 307 10.97 -27.21 16.00
N PRO A 308 10.97 -26.74 14.74
CA PRO A 308 11.49 -25.42 14.38
C PRO A 308 10.49 -24.31 14.74
N ALA A 309 10.22 -24.14 16.03
CA ALA A 309 9.21 -23.23 16.57
C ALA A 309 9.60 -22.65 17.94
N PHE A 310 8.94 -21.56 18.32
CA PHE A 310 9.00 -20.97 19.66
C PHE A 310 7.58 -20.56 20.10
N ILE A 311 7.35 -20.51 21.41
CA ILE A 311 6.04 -20.21 22.00
C ILE A 311 6.16 -18.92 22.82
N ILE A 312 5.30 -17.93 22.58
CA ILE A 312 5.25 -16.72 23.42
C ILE A 312 3.98 -16.72 24.27
N ARG A 313 4.13 -16.33 25.52
CA ARG A 313 3.04 -16.10 26.47
C ARG A 313 2.57 -14.64 26.37
N HIS A 314 1.59 -14.42 25.51
CA HIS A 314 0.90 -13.15 25.35
C HIS A 314 -0.14 -12.92 26.46
N TYR A 315 -0.67 -11.70 26.58
CA TYR A 315 -1.79 -11.41 27.49
C TYR A 315 -3.02 -12.32 27.29
N ALA A 316 -3.28 -12.72 26.04
CA ALA A 316 -4.44 -13.54 25.66
C ALA A 316 -4.19 -15.06 25.72
N GLY A 317 -2.94 -15.53 25.82
CA GLY A 317 -2.63 -16.96 25.81
C GLY A 317 -1.19 -17.30 25.38
N LYS A 318 -0.91 -18.60 25.22
CA LYS A 318 0.34 -19.10 24.64
C LYS A 318 0.16 -19.37 23.16
N VAL A 319 0.91 -18.67 22.30
CA VAL A 319 0.86 -18.85 20.84
C VAL A 319 2.17 -19.46 20.37
N LYS A 320 2.09 -20.54 19.57
CA LYS A 320 3.24 -21.21 18.95
C LYS A 320 3.49 -20.67 17.55
N TYR A 321 4.69 -20.16 17.29
CA TYR A 321 5.13 -19.64 15.99
C TYR A 321 6.18 -20.55 15.36
N GLY A 322 5.95 -20.99 14.12
CA GLY A 322 6.94 -21.73 13.35
C GLY A 322 7.97 -20.79 12.73
N VAL A 323 9.26 -20.98 13.01
CA VAL A 323 10.35 -20.06 12.59
C VAL A 323 10.63 -20.10 11.07
N LYS A 324 9.93 -20.96 10.32
CA LYS A 324 10.06 -21.10 8.87
C LYS A 324 9.81 -19.75 8.17
N ASP A 325 10.72 -19.39 7.27
CA ASP A 325 10.67 -18.20 6.41
C ASP A 325 10.68 -16.85 7.17
N PHE A 326 10.95 -16.81 8.49
CA PHE A 326 10.94 -15.58 9.31
C PHE A 326 11.95 -14.53 8.81
N ARG A 327 13.19 -14.93 8.54
CA ARG A 327 14.25 -14.02 8.06
C ARG A 327 13.93 -13.48 6.67
N GLU A 328 13.46 -14.35 5.79
CA GLU A 328 13.11 -14.05 4.41
C GLU A 328 11.92 -13.06 4.37
N LYS A 329 10.93 -13.21 5.26
CA LYS A 329 9.81 -12.28 5.43
C LYS A 329 10.21 -10.94 6.07
N ASN A 330 11.25 -10.90 6.89
CA ASN A 330 11.77 -9.65 7.48
C ASN A 330 12.63 -8.84 6.47
N THR A 331 13.29 -9.51 5.52
CA THR A 331 14.27 -8.88 4.60
C THR A 331 13.62 -8.23 3.37
N ASP A 332 12.42 -7.64 3.51
CA ASP A 332 11.57 -7.19 2.40
C ASP A 332 12.12 -5.95 1.65
N HIS A 333 13.05 -6.21 0.73
CA HIS A 333 13.74 -5.23 -0.11
C HIS A 333 13.82 -5.71 -1.56
N MET A 334 13.22 -4.95 -2.50
CA MET A 334 13.40 -5.20 -3.93
C MET A 334 14.88 -5.05 -4.32
N ARG A 335 15.43 -6.05 -5.03
CA ARG A 335 16.84 -6.02 -5.46
C ARG A 335 17.13 -4.86 -6.42
N PRO A 336 18.32 -4.21 -6.37
CA PRO A 336 18.62 -3.04 -7.20
C PRO A 336 18.54 -3.27 -8.72
N ASP A 337 18.79 -4.50 -9.19
CA ASP A 337 18.65 -4.88 -10.60
C ASP A 337 17.18 -4.99 -11.04
N ILE A 338 16.29 -5.48 -10.18
CA ILE A 338 14.82 -5.46 -10.39
C ILE A 338 14.29 -4.02 -10.35
N VAL A 339 14.77 -3.19 -9.41
CA VAL A 339 14.44 -1.74 -9.36
C VAL A 339 14.90 -1.05 -10.65
N ALA A 340 16.06 -1.40 -11.20
CA ALA A 340 16.56 -0.85 -12.46
C ALA A 340 15.75 -1.32 -13.67
N LEU A 341 15.31 -2.59 -13.71
CA LEU A 341 14.37 -3.10 -14.73
C LEU A 341 13.08 -2.29 -14.73
N LEU A 342 12.44 -2.12 -13.58
CA LEU A 342 11.15 -1.43 -13.48
C LEU A 342 11.26 0.07 -13.74
N LYS A 343 12.41 0.69 -13.43
CA LYS A 343 12.77 2.06 -13.85
C LYS A 343 13.12 2.20 -15.34
N SER A 344 13.24 1.09 -16.08
CA SER A 344 13.40 1.09 -17.55
C SER A 344 12.07 0.93 -18.31
N SER A 345 10.95 0.79 -17.60
CA SER A 345 9.61 0.74 -18.19
C SER A 345 9.29 2.01 -18.97
N LYS A 346 8.64 1.87 -20.14
CA LYS A 346 8.06 3.01 -20.86
C LYS A 346 6.86 3.59 -20.11
N ASN A 347 6.23 2.81 -19.23
CA ASN A 347 5.07 3.26 -18.47
C ASN A 347 5.48 4.20 -17.33
N ALA A 348 5.17 5.49 -17.50
CA ALA A 348 5.47 6.52 -16.50
C ALA A 348 4.80 6.28 -15.13
N PHE A 349 3.72 5.47 -15.06
CA PHE A 349 3.12 5.06 -13.79
C PHE A 349 4.04 4.08 -13.04
N ILE A 350 4.49 3.01 -13.70
CA ILE A 350 5.37 1.99 -13.10
C ILE A 350 6.71 2.62 -12.68
N CYS A 351 7.32 3.44 -13.54
CA CYS A 351 8.51 4.21 -13.18
C CYS A 351 8.28 5.18 -12.01
N GLY A 352 7.06 5.69 -11.83
CA GLY A 352 6.66 6.52 -10.69
C GLY A 352 6.51 5.74 -9.38
N LEU A 353 5.99 4.51 -9.43
CA LEU A 353 5.90 3.62 -8.27
C LEU A 353 7.28 3.24 -7.71
N MET A 354 8.32 3.22 -8.57
CA MET A 354 9.70 2.93 -8.18
C MET A 354 10.46 4.15 -7.60
N GLY A 355 9.76 5.25 -7.31
CA GLY A 355 10.30 6.39 -6.58
C GLY A 355 10.64 6.03 -5.12
N ILE A 356 11.70 6.63 -4.56
CA ILE A 356 12.13 6.36 -3.18
C ILE A 356 11.11 6.88 -2.15
N ASP A 357 10.32 7.88 -2.53
CA ASP A 357 9.27 8.48 -1.71
C ASP A 357 8.11 8.96 -2.61
N PRO A 358 6.86 8.49 -2.43
CA PRO A 358 5.72 8.92 -3.25
C PRO A 358 5.40 10.43 -3.14
N PRO A 359 5.38 11.06 -1.93
CA PRO A 359 5.24 12.52 -1.78
C PRO A 359 6.28 13.34 -2.57
N ALA A 360 7.57 12.98 -2.52
CA ALA A 360 8.61 13.65 -3.30
C ALA A 360 8.41 13.45 -4.80
N THR A 361 8.06 12.23 -5.22
CA THR A 361 7.77 11.91 -6.63
C THR A 361 6.61 12.75 -7.16
N PHE A 362 5.56 12.94 -6.35
CA PHE A 362 4.44 13.82 -6.62
C PHE A 362 4.83 15.32 -6.68
N ARG A 363 5.57 15.83 -5.69
CA ARG A 363 6.09 17.22 -5.68
C ARG A 363 6.89 17.53 -6.94
N TRP A 364 7.77 16.63 -7.36
CA TRP A 364 8.52 16.75 -8.61
C TRP A 364 7.63 16.65 -9.86
N ALA A 365 6.54 15.86 -9.83
CA ALA A 365 5.57 15.81 -10.92
C ALA A 365 4.80 17.13 -11.08
N VAL A 366 4.33 17.74 -9.99
CA VAL A 366 3.68 19.06 -9.99
C VAL A 366 4.63 20.13 -10.53
N LEU A 367 5.89 20.16 -10.06
CA LEU A 367 6.89 21.13 -10.52
C LEU A 367 7.18 20.98 -12.03
N ARG A 368 7.33 19.74 -12.52
CA ARG A 368 7.49 19.46 -13.97
C ARG A 368 6.26 19.87 -14.78
N ALA A 369 5.05 19.65 -14.26
CA ALA A 369 3.82 20.07 -14.92
C ALA A 369 3.71 21.60 -15.04
N PHE A 370 4.02 22.32 -13.96
CA PHE A 370 4.08 23.79 -13.95
C PHE A 370 5.06 24.34 -15.01
N PHE A 371 6.30 23.83 -15.06
CA PHE A 371 7.27 24.28 -16.07
C PHE A 371 6.87 23.89 -17.50
N ARG A 372 6.28 22.71 -17.73
CA ARG A 372 5.72 22.33 -19.04
C ARG A 372 4.60 23.28 -19.48
N ALA A 373 3.68 23.62 -18.58
CA ALA A 373 2.60 24.57 -18.85
C ALA A 373 3.14 25.98 -19.17
N MET A 374 4.12 26.47 -18.39
CA MET A 374 4.79 27.76 -18.64
C MET A 374 5.49 27.81 -20.01
N VAL A 375 6.20 26.74 -20.40
CA VAL A 375 6.86 26.65 -21.72
C VAL A 375 5.83 26.63 -22.84
N ALA A 376 4.81 25.76 -22.76
CA ALA A 376 3.75 25.67 -23.76
C ALA A 376 2.98 26.99 -23.93
N PHE A 377 2.69 27.69 -22.81
CA PHE A 377 2.06 29.01 -22.81
C PHE A 377 2.97 30.08 -23.47
N ARG A 378 4.27 30.08 -23.14
CA ARG A 378 5.25 31.01 -23.76
C ARG A 378 5.39 30.79 -25.26
N GLU A 379 5.36 29.54 -25.72
CA GLU A 379 5.36 29.24 -27.16
C GLU A 379 4.04 29.59 -27.86
N ALA A 380 2.89 29.33 -27.21
CA ALA A 380 1.60 29.77 -27.71
C ALA A 380 1.54 31.31 -27.84
N GLY A 381 2.09 32.03 -26.87
CA GLY A 381 2.27 33.48 -26.92
C GLY A 381 3.14 33.94 -28.09
N LYS A 382 4.32 33.33 -28.30
CA LYS A 382 5.17 33.60 -29.48
C LYS A 382 4.40 33.37 -30.80
N ARG A 383 3.73 32.23 -30.95
CA ARG A 383 2.92 31.90 -32.14
C ARG A 383 1.79 32.91 -32.36
N HIS A 384 1.13 33.38 -31.31
CA HIS A 384 0.10 34.41 -31.40
C HIS A 384 0.65 35.79 -31.82
N ILE A 385 1.84 36.18 -31.33
CA ILE A 385 2.50 37.43 -31.73
C ILE A 385 2.86 37.39 -33.22
N HIS A 386 3.49 36.31 -33.70
CA HIS A 386 3.80 36.16 -35.13
C HIS A 386 2.53 36.19 -36.01
N ARG A 387 1.40 35.65 -35.52
CA ARG A 387 0.09 35.72 -36.21
C ARG A 387 -0.59 37.09 -36.12
N LYS A 388 -0.04 38.06 -35.39
CA LYS A 388 -0.47 39.47 -35.37
C LYS A 388 0.42 40.40 -36.20
N SER A 389 1.68 40.01 -36.45
CA SER A 389 2.64 40.80 -37.22
C SER A 389 2.73 40.41 -38.70
N GLY A 390 1.86 39.51 -39.17
CA GLY A 390 1.73 39.14 -40.59
C GLY A 390 0.29 39.23 -41.03
N HIS A 391 0.02 40.11 -41.99
CA HIS A 391 -1.21 40.12 -42.79
C HIS A 391 -0.81 39.62 -44.17
N ASP A 392 -1.16 38.38 -44.53
CA ASP A 392 -1.43 37.95 -45.92
C ASP A 392 -1.84 36.46 -46.01
N ALA A 393 -2.17 36.04 -47.23
CA ALA A 393 -3.04 34.93 -47.60
C ALA A 393 -2.70 33.49 -47.13
N ALA A 394 -3.76 32.80 -46.69
CA ALA A 394 -4.17 31.43 -47.03
C ALA A 394 -3.14 30.26 -47.08
N ALA A 395 -3.28 29.31 -46.13
CA ALA A 395 -3.28 27.86 -46.42
C ALA A 395 -3.85 27.05 -45.22
N PRO A 396 -4.82 26.12 -45.40
CA PRO A 396 -5.24 25.19 -44.36
C PRO A 396 -4.36 23.92 -44.39
N CYS A 397 -3.25 23.91 -43.63
CA CYS A 397 -2.41 22.72 -43.49
C CYS A 397 -2.88 21.83 -42.33
N ALA A 398 -3.19 20.56 -42.63
CA ALA A 398 -3.58 19.55 -41.64
C ALA A 398 -2.36 18.78 -41.10
N VAL A 399 -2.62 17.82 -40.20
CA VAL A 399 -1.66 16.85 -39.64
C VAL A 399 -0.63 17.43 -38.65
N LEU A 400 -0.99 17.34 -37.37
CA LEU A 400 -0.07 16.76 -36.38
C LEU A 400 -0.84 15.95 -35.31
N CYS A 401 -1.72 15.06 -35.78
CA CYS A 401 -2.38 14.03 -34.96
C CYS A 401 -1.39 12.89 -34.65
N SER A 402 -0.37 13.18 -33.83
CA SER A 402 0.48 12.17 -33.20
C SER A 402 1.23 12.77 -32.01
N VAL A 403 0.52 12.98 -30.90
CA VAL A 403 1.14 13.21 -29.59
C VAL A 403 0.31 12.49 -28.53
N ASP A 404 0.74 11.30 -28.13
CA ASP A 404 0.26 10.66 -26.90
C ASP A 404 0.74 11.48 -25.70
N SER A 405 -0.07 12.45 -25.30
CA SER A 405 0.17 13.30 -24.15
C SER A 405 -1.14 13.65 -23.47
N PHE A 406 -1.53 12.77 -22.55
CA PHE A 406 -2.34 13.01 -21.36
C PHE A 406 -2.82 14.47 -21.22
N SER A 407 -3.98 14.79 -21.80
CA SER A 407 -4.52 16.15 -21.88
C SER A 407 -4.97 16.67 -20.50
N PHE A 408 -3.99 17.14 -19.72
CA PHE A 408 -4.11 17.61 -18.33
C PHE A 408 -5.20 18.68 -18.12
N LEU A 409 -5.60 19.38 -19.18
CA LEU A 409 -6.68 20.37 -19.19
C LEU A 409 -8.07 19.79 -18.90
N HIS A 410 -8.29 18.49 -19.08
CA HIS A 410 -9.55 17.80 -18.73
C HIS A 410 -9.56 17.19 -17.31
N HIS A 411 -8.56 17.49 -16.48
CA HIS A 411 -8.58 17.06 -15.08
C HIS A 411 -9.54 17.94 -14.25
N PRO A 412 -10.52 17.40 -13.51
CA PRO A 412 -11.55 18.21 -12.84
C PRO A 412 -11.00 19.29 -11.90
N VAL A 413 -9.90 18.99 -11.20
CA VAL A 413 -9.19 19.98 -10.34
C VAL A 413 -8.73 21.20 -11.13
N HIS A 414 -8.22 21.03 -12.36
CA HIS A 414 -7.73 22.14 -13.19
C HIS A 414 -8.86 22.91 -13.85
N GLN A 415 -9.95 22.24 -14.21
CA GLN A 415 -11.18 22.90 -14.67
C GLN A 415 -11.76 23.79 -13.56
N ARG A 416 -11.82 23.29 -12.32
CA ARG A 416 -12.23 24.07 -11.13
C ARG A 416 -11.25 25.21 -10.80
N SER A 417 -9.94 25.00 -10.97
CA SER A 417 -8.95 26.09 -10.83
C SER A 417 -9.13 27.18 -11.90
N LEU A 418 -9.49 26.81 -13.14
CA LEU A 418 -9.75 27.77 -14.22
C LEU A 418 -11.01 28.58 -13.94
N GLU A 419 -12.09 27.95 -13.47
CA GLU A 419 -13.32 28.66 -13.03
C GLU A 419 -13.05 29.66 -11.90
N ILE A 420 -12.25 29.27 -10.90
CA ILE A 420 -11.84 30.17 -9.81
C ILE A 420 -11.00 31.33 -10.35
N LEU A 421 -10.04 31.07 -11.24
CA LEU A 421 -9.22 32.11 -11.87
C LEU A 421 -10.02 33.04 -12.79
N GLN A 422 -11.11 32.56 -13.40
CA GLN A 422 -12.05 33.41 -14.15
C GLN A 422 -12.86 34.31 -13.21
N ARG A 423 -13.43 33.77 -12.13
CA ARG A 423 -14.15 34.57 -11.11
C ARG A 423 -13.26 35.63 -10.47
N CYS A 424 -12.05 35.28 -10.04
CA CYS A 424 -11.08 36.25 -9.49
C CYS A 424 -10.53 37.26 -10.51
N LYS A 425 -10.75 37.03 -11.82
CA LYS A 425 -10.50 38.03 -12.87
C LYS A 425 -11.70 38.96 -13.02
N GLU A 426 -12.92 38.44 -13.03
CA GLU A 426 -14.16 39.21 -13.10
C GLU A 426 -14.31 40.15 -11.89
N GLU A 427 -14.09 39.66 -10.66
CA GLU A 427 -14.08 40.45 -9.42
C GLU A 427 -13.05 41.61 -9.43
N LYS A 428 -11.97 41.50 -10.22
CA LYS A 428 -10.97 42.57 -10.37
C LYS A 428 -11.40 43.68 -11.33
N TYR A 429 -12.40 43.45 -12.18
CA TYR A 429 -12.96 44.49 -13.06
C TYR A 429 -14.19 45.20 -12.46
N SER A 430 -14.85 44.62 -11.45
CA SER A 430 -16.07 45.19 -10.86
C SER A 430 -15.88 46.17 -9.69
N LYS A 431 -14.65 46.42 -9.23
CA LYS A 431 -14.37 47.25 -8.03
C LYS A 431 -14.31 48.77 -8.30
N THR A 432 -15.35 49.33 -8.91
CA THR A 432 -15.48 50.78 -9.18
C THR A 432 -16.91 51.34 -9.00
N ALA A 433 -17.66 50.88 -8.00
CA ALA A 433 -18.81 51.61 -7.45
C ALA A 433 -19.16 51.20 -6.01
N PHE A 434 -19.21 52.16 -5.09
CA PHE A 434 -19.88 52.03 -3.78
C PHE A 434 -20.48 53.39 -3.38
N PRO A 435 -21.82 53.50 -3.26
CA PRO A 435 -22.48 54.60 -2.55
C PRO A 435 -22.60 54.26 -1.06
N THR A 436 -22.19 55.18 -0.19
CA THR A 436 -22.31 55.07 1.28
C THR A 436 -23.72 55.43 1.75
N ILE A 437 -24.26 54.74 2.77
CA ILE A 437 -25.23 55.29 3.74
C ILE A 437 -25.31 54.38 5.00
N PRO A 438 -25.63 54.89 6.22
CA PRO A 438 -25.01 54.37 7.44
C PRO A 438 -25.89 53.47 8.34
N LEU A 439 -25.23 52.90 9.36
CA LEU A 439 -25.80 52.12 10.48
C LEU A 439 -26.62 52.97 11.46
N SER A 440 -27.62 52.35 12.09
CA SER A 440 -28.27 52.79 13.34
C SER A 440 -28.34 51.61 14.34
N PRO A 441 -28.00 51.78 15.63
CA PRO A 441 -27.96 50.69 16.62
C PRO A 441 -29.14 50.70 17.59
N HIS A 442 -29.57 49.54 18.14
CA HIS A 442 -30.38 49.51 19.37
C HIS A 442 -30.30 48.20 20.22
N PHE A 443 -30.16 48.43 21.53
CA PHE A 443 -30.55 47.65 22.72
C PHE A 443 -30.20 46.14 22.90
N HIS A 444 -29.19 45.94 23.76
CA HIS A 444 -29.23 45.25 25.07
C HIS A 444 -29.75 43.80 25.25
N ALA A 445 -28.99 43.07 26.08
CA ALA A 445 -29.29 41.74 26.57
C ALA A 445 -30.28 41.70 27.76
N THR A 446 -30.78 40.50 28.08
CA THR A 446 -31.10 40.08 29.46
C THR A 446 -30.97 38.56 29.59
N VAL A 447 -30.37 38.10 30.68
CA VAL A 447 -30.29 36.67 31.07
C VAL A 447 -31.39 36.36 32.10
N ARG A 448 -32.14 35.28 31.89
CA ARG A 448 -32.87 34.56 32.95
C ARG A 448 -32.88 33.06 32.66
N GLY A 449 -32.47 32.26 33.63
CA GLY A 449 -32.80 30.83 33.70
C GLY A 449 -33.86 30.58 34.76
N ASN A 450 -34.43 29.38 34.79
CA ASN A 450 -35.21 28.89 35.93
C ASN A 450 -35.07 27.36 36.07
N ARG A 451 -35.37 26.80 37.25
CA ARG A 451 -35.23 25.36 37.57
C ARG A 451 -36.58 24.71 37.93
N ARG A 452 -36.52 23.36 38.03
CA ARG A 452 -37.44 22.40 38.67
C ARG A 452 -38.53 21.81 37.77
N GLY A 453 -38.79 20.52 37.97
CA GLY A 453 -39.75 19.71 37.22
C GLY A 453 -39.53 18.20 37.42
N GLU A 454 -39.93 17.68 38.58
CA GLU A 454 -39.72 16.28 39.01
C GLU A 454 -41.07 15.49 39.03
N VAL A 455 -41.15 14.15 38.94
CA VAL A 455 -40.09 13.11 39.00
C VAL A 455 -39.91 12.38 37.64
N ASP A 456 -40.20 11.11 37.31
CA ASP A 456 -40.67 9.89 38.02
C ASP A 456 -40.24 8.58 37.26
N GLN A 457 -40.62 7.39 37.73
CA GLN A 457 -40.05 6.07 37.35
C GLN A 457 -40.92 5.21 36.42
N GLN A 458 -40.28 4.32 35.63
CA GLN A 458 -40.58 2.88 35.67
C GLN A 458 -39.48 1.99 35.04
N HIS A 459 -39.18 0.86 35.70
CA HIS A 459 -38.44 -0.27 35.10
C HIS A 459 -39.37 -1.14 34.26
N GLN A 460 -38.82 -1.80 33.24
CA GLN A 460 -39.17 -3.20 32.98
C GLN A 460 -38.01 -3.98 32.35
N THR A 461 -37.61 -5.05 33.02
CA THR A 461 -36.62 -6.04 32.55
C THR A 461 -37.27 -7.16 31.76
N ARG A 462 -36.57 -7.67 30.75
CA ARG A 462 -36.57 -9.09 30.41
C ARG A 462 -35.30 -9.50 29.68
#